data_AF-A0A545AZ17-F1
#
_entry.id   AF-A0A545AZ17-F1
#
_cell.length_a   1.000
_cell.length_b   1.000
_cell.length_c   1.000
_cell.angle_alpha   90.00
_cell.angle_beta   90.00
_cell.angle_gamma   90.00
#
_symmetry.space_group_name_H-M   'P 1'
#
loop_
_entity.id
_entity.type
_entity.pdbx_description
1 polymer ?
#
loop_
_entity_poly.entity_id
_entity_poly.type
_entity_poly.pdbx_seq_one_letter_code
_entity_poly.pdbx_strand_id
1 'polypeptide(L)' 'MAERLSYEDARAQLVEVVARLEAGGTTLEEALALWERGEQLATVCQEWLDGARARLEAARATPE' A
#
# COMPACT_ATOMS: atom_id res chain seq x y z
N MET A 1 -13.02 15.42 -0.55
CA MET A 1 -12.83 13.96 -0.46
C MET A 1 -11.40 13.70 -0.83
N ALA A 2 -10.58 13.11 0.04
CA ALA A 2 -9.23 12.73 -0.37
C ALA A 2 -9.38 11.64 -1.44
N GLU A 3 -8.92 11.90 -2.66
CA GLU A 3 -8.83 10.87 -3.70
C GLU A 3 -7.97 9.73 -3.15
N ARG A 4 -8.52 8.50 -3.18
CA ARG A 4 -7.77 7.32 -2.81
C ARG A 4 -6.61 7.17 -3.80
N LEU A 5 -5.39 7.05 -3.30
CA LEU A 5 -4.20 6.78 -4.12
C LEU A 5 -4.46 5.57 -5.02
N SER A 6 -3.98 5.65 -6.26
CA SER A 6 -3.93 4.49 -7.13
C SER A 6 -3.02 3.42 -6.53
N TYR A 7 -3.20 2.15 -6.90
CA TYR A 7 -2.32 1.06 -6.46
C TYR A 7 -0.86 1.34 -6.83
N GLU A 8 -0.61 1.84 -8.04
CA GLU A 8 0.75 2.11 -8.54
C GLU A 8 1.42 3.23 -7.76
N ASP A 9 0.71 4.32 -7.48
CA ASP A 9 1.22 5.43 -6.67
C ASP A 9 1.47 5.01 -5.22
N ALA A 10 0.55 4.26 -4.62
CA ALA A 10 0.70 3.76 -3.25
C ALA A 10 1.91 2.82 -3.15
N ARG A 11 2.08 1.93 -4.13
CA ARG A 11 3.22 1.01 -4.19
C ARG A 11 4.54 1.74 -4.41
N ALA A 12 4.58 2.74 -5.29
CA ALA A 12 5.79 3.53 -5.54
C ALA A 12 6.25 4.25 -4.26
N GLN A 13 5.33 4.92 -3.56
CA GLN A 13 5.64 5.56 -2.28
C GLN A 13 6.07 4.56 -1.21
N LEU A 14 5.46 3.37 -1.17
CA LEU A 14 5.83 2.33 -0.20
C LEU A 14 7.28 1.87 -0.42
N VAL A 15 7.68 1.68 -1.68
CA VAL A 15 9.07 1.33 -2.03
C VAL A 15 10.04 2.42 -1.59
N GLU A 16 9.70 3.69 -1.78
CA GLU A 16 10.54 4.80 -1.32
C GLU A 16 10.67 4.84 0.22
N VAL A 17 9.57 4.61 0.94
CA VAL A 17 9.58 4.54 2.41
C VAL A 17 10.49 3.42 2.90
N VAL A 18 10.35 2.22 2.32
CA VAL A 18 11.20 1.06 2.67
C VAL A 18 12.67 1.37 2.38
N ALA A 19 12.98 1.91 1.19
CA ALA A 19 14.34 2.27 0.83
C ALA A 19 14.97 3.28 1.82
N ARG A 20 14.19 4.26 2.31
CA ARG A 20 14.66 5.21 3.33
C ARG A 20 14.89 4.55 4.70
N LEU A 21 14.01 3.63 5.11
CA LEU A 21 14.20 2.87 6.35
C LEU A 21 15.45 1.98 6.28
N GLU A 22 15.67 1.31 5.16
CA GLU A 22 16.82 0.43 4.94
C GLU A 22 18.15 1.18 4.83
N ALA A 23 18.15 2.39 4.24
CA ALA A 23 19.32 3.24 4.18
C ALA A 23 19.82 3.67 5.56
N GLY A 24 18.92 3.72 6.56
CA GLY A 24 19.22 4.19 7.90
C GLY A 24 19.59 5.68 7.93
N GLY A 25 20.31 6.10 8.97
CA GLY A 25 20.74 7.50 9.13
C GLY A 25 19.63 8.47 9.55
N THR A 26 18.42 7.97 9.81
CA THR A 26 17.30 8.75 10.37
C THR A 26 17.30 8.68 11.89
N THR A 27 16.75 9.70 12.53
CA THR A 27 16.41 9.63 13.96
C THR A 27 15.31 8.59 14.22
N LEU A 28 15.14 8.21 15.49
CA LEU A 28 14.07 7.30 15.89
C LEU A 28 12.68 7.84 15.52
N GLU A 29 12.45 9.14 15.74
CA GLU A 29 11.17 9.79 15.45
C GLU A 29 10.86 9.78 13.95
N GLU A 30 11.86 10.06 13.11
CA GLU A 30 11.73 9.96 11.64
C GLU A 30 11.51 8.52 11.18
N ALA A 31 12.20 7.54 11.80
CA ALA A 31 12.01 6.13 11.50
C ALA A 31 10.59 5.66 11.84
N LEU A 32 10.03 6.11 12.96
CA LEU A 32 8.64 5.83 13.35
C LEU A 32 7.65 6.46 12.37
N ALA A 33 7.85 7.72 11.99
CA ALA A 33 6.99 8.38 11.02
C ALA A 33 7.02 7.70 9.64
N LEU A 34 8.20 7.26 9.19
CA LEU A 34 8.36 6.47 7.96
C LEU A 34 7.64 5.13 8.08
N TRP A 35 7.80 4.43 9.20
CA TRP A 35 7.11 3.15 9.42
C TRP A 35 5.60 3.30 9.40
N GLU A 36 5.03 4.28 10.13
CA GLU A 36 3.58 4.53 10.14
C GLU A 36 3.05 4.86 8.74
N ARG A 37 3.80 5.65 7.97
CA ARG A 37 3.46 5.93 6.57
C ARG A 37 3.50 4.66 5.72
N GLY A 38 4.50 3.81 5.92
CA GLY A 38 4.62 2.50 5.27
C GLY A 38 3.41 1.61 5.53
N GLU A 39 2.98 1.49 6.79
CA GLU A 39 1.81 0.69 7.17
C GLU A 39 0.52 1.19 6.52
N GLN A 40 0.33 2.51 6.45
CA GLN A 40 -0.82 3.12 5.76
C GLN A 40 -0.81 2.79 4.26
N LEU A 41 0.35 2.91 3.61
CA LEU A 41 0.50 2.60 2.18
C LEU A 41 0.30 1.11 1.90
N ALA A 42 0.82 0.23 2.76
CA ALA A 42 0.61 -1.21 2.67
C ALA A 42 -0.88 -1.57 2.80
N THR A 43 -1.60 -0.94 3.73
CA THR A 43 -3.05 -1.10 3.90
C THR A 43 -3.79 -0.72 2.61
N VAL A 44 -3.48 0.44 2.02
CA VAL A 44 -4.09 0.87 0.74
C VAL A 44 -3.80 -0.13 -0.38
N CYS A 45 -2.57 -0.61 -0.49
CA CYS A 45 -2.20 -1.62 -1.49
C CYS A 45 -3.02 -2.91 -1.31
N GLN A 46 -3.17 -3.36 -0.05
CA GLN A 46 -3.93 -4.57 0.27
C GLN A 46 -5.41 -4.42 -0.08
N GLU A 47 -6.04 -3.28 0.22
CA GLU A 47 -7.43 -3.00 -0.15
C GLU A 47 -7.66 -3.10 -1.67
N TRP A 48 -6.73 -2.57 -2.47
CA TRP A 48 -6.78 -2.68 -3.94
C TRP A 48 -6.71 -4.13 -4.41
N LEU A 49 -5.77 -4.92 -3.87
CA LEU A 49 -5.60 -6.33 -4.22
C LEU A 49 -6.80 -7.18 -3.79
N ASP A 50 -7.35 -6.90 -2.61
CA ASP A 50 -8.55 -7.57 -2.10
C ASP A 50 -9.77 -7.29 -2.98
N GLY A 51 -9.96 -6.03 -3.37
CA GLY A 51 -11.02 -5.64 -4.30
C GLY A 51 -10.86 -6.31 -5.68
N ALA A 52 -9.64 -6.39 -6.22
CA ALA A 52 -9.37 -7.09 -7.47
C ALA A 52 -9.69 -8.59 -7.36
N ARG A 53 -9.25 -9.24 -6.26
CA ARG A 53 -9.54 -10.65 -5.99
C ARG A 53 -11.04 -10.91 -5.89
N ALA A 54 -11.78 -10.10 -5.14
CA ALA A 54 -13.23 -10.24 -5.00
C ALA A 54 -13.96 -10.15 -6.35
N ARG A 55 -13.53 -9.25 -7.24
CA ARG A 55 -14.08 -9.13 -8.60
C ARG A 55 -13.81 -10.37 -9.45
N LEU A 56 -12.62 -10.96 -9.34
CA LEU A 56 -12.28 -12.20 -10.05
C LEU A 56 -13.12 -13.38 -9.55
N GLU A 57 -13.28 -13.51 -8.24
CA GLU A 57 -14.12 -14.57 -7.65
C GLU A 57 -15.59 -14.42 -8.07
N ALA A 58 -16.14 -13.20 -8.07
CA ALA A 58 -17.50 -12.95 -8.53
C ALA A 58 -17.70 -13.32 -10.02
N ALA A 59 -16.73 -13.00 -10.87
CA ALA A 59 -16.76 -13.36 -12.29
C ALA A 59 -16.70 -14.88 -12.50
N ARG A 60 -15.98 -15.62 -11.64
CA ARG A 60 -15.90 -17.10 -11.70
C ARG A 60 -17.16 -17.79 -11.16
N ALA A 61 -17.86 -17.17 -10.20
CA ALA A 61 -19.03 -17.74 -9.54
C ALA A 61 -20.34 -17.55 -10.32
N THR A 62 -20.31 -16.83 -11.44
CA THR A 62 -21.48 -16.65 -12.30
C THR A 62 -21.38 -17.69 -13.44
N PRO A 63 -22.10 -18.84 -13.35
CA PRO A 63 -22.16 -19.76 -14.48
C PRO A 63 -22.96 -19.10 -15.62
N GLU A 64 -22.52 -19.34 -16.86
CA GLU A 64 -23.18 -18.91 -18.10
C GLU A 64 -24.61 -19.46 -18.23
#